data_AF-A0A9N7UR47-F1
#
_entry.id   AF-A0A9N7UR47-F1
#
_cell.length_a   1.000
_cell.length_b   1.000
_cell.length_c   1.000
_cell.angle_alpha   90.00
_cell.angle_beta   90.00
_cell.angle_gamma   90.00
#
_symmetry.space_group_name_H-M   'P 1'
#
loop_
_entity.id
_entity.type
_entity.pdbx_description
1 polymer ?
#
loop_
_entity_poly.entity_id
_entity_poly.type
_entity_poly.pdbx_seq_one_letter_code
_entity_poly.pdbx_strand_id
1 'polypeptide(L)'
;MASTTSGDVLPTGCRIFTSVPDIFFLPEFVIGGLVWILVASTRVVPDNPLGWVMFVSVFCFVFTTLWFFIFICGANQSSVWPSLDVGYHFVAVVFYLSASVDLAYITFLWGQVSFLSAADLKTFRLDIAAVVMSFVATLLYFLHAIFSAIRWKRS
;
A
#
# COMPACT_ATOMS: atom_id res chain seq x y z
N MET A 1 34.29 16.84 25.83
CA MET A 1 32.86 17.19 25.66
C MET A 1 32.22 16.10 24.84
N ALA A 2 31.14 15.51 25.35
CA ALA A 2 30.52 14.31 24.81
C ALA A 2 29.90 14.55 23.42
N SER A 3 30.17 13.63 22.49
CA SER A 3 29.50 13.54 21.20
C SER A 3 28.04 13.19 21.42
N THR A 4 27.14 14.11 21.09
CA THR A 4 25.72 13.84 20.96
C THR A 4 25.52 12.94 19.74
N THR A 5 25.45 11.62 19.97
CA THR A 5 24.80 10.71 19.02
C THR A 5 23.34 11.12 18.96
N SER A 6 23.01 11.95 17.98
CA SER A 6 21.65 12.18 17.55
C SER A 6 21.09 10.83 17.09
N GLY A 7 20.40 10.12 17.98
CA GLY A 7 19.53 9.03 17.55
C GLY A 7 18.53 9.60 16.56
N ASP A 8 18.30 8.89 15.45
CA ASP A 8 17.32 9.30 14.42
C ASP A 8 15.91 9.28 15.04
N VAL A 9 15.52 10.39 15.65
CA VAL A 9 14.17 10.59 16.19
C VAL A 9 13.19 10.58 15.01
N LEU A 10 12.14 9.75 15.13
CA LEU A 10 11.05 9.67 14.16
C LEU A 10 10.52 11.09 13.88
N PRO A 11 10.47 11.51 12.61
CA PRO A 11 10.06 12.87 12.25
C PRO A 11 8.58 13.06 12.55
N THR A 12 8.27 14.18 13.20
CA THR A 12 6.90 14.57 13.57
C THR A 12 6.46 15.79 12.76
N GLY A 13 5.16 15.92 12.50
CA GLY A 13 4.59 17.06 11.77
C GLY A 13 4.96 17.09 10.28
N CYS A 14 5.16 18.27 9.70
CA CYS A 14 5.39 18.43 8.26
C CYS A 14 6.68 17.79 7.72
N ARG A 15 7.59 17.33 8.58
CA ARG A 15 8.82 16.62 8.16
C ARG A 15 8.53 15.24 7.60
N ILE A 16 7.38 14.65 7.92
CA ILE A 16 6.90 13.37 7.37
C ILE A 16 6.81 13.41 5.83
N PHE A 17 6.53 14.58 5.26
CA PHE A 17 6.47 14.77 3.80
C PHE A 17 7.85 14.91 3.14
N THR A 18 8.92 14.98 3.90
CA THR A 18 10.29 15.20 3.38
C THR A 18 11.31 14.18 3.88
N SER A 19 10.98 13.38 4.90
CA SER A 19 11.80 12.30 5.42
C SER A 19 11.50 10.99 4.72
N VAL A 20 12.55 10.31 4.24
CA VAL A 20 12.46 8.89 3.88
C VAL A 20 12.52 8.09 5.18
N PRO A 21 11.64 7.11 5.40
CA PRO A 21 10.66 6.52 4.49
C PRO A 21 9.27 7.19 4.44
N ASP A 22 8.96 8.10 5.36
CA ASP A 22 7.58 8.53 5.61
C ASP A 22 6.95 9.32 4.43
N ILE A 23 7.76 9.79 3.47
CA ILE A 23 7.29 10.32 2.18
C ILE A 23 6.46 9.30 1.37
N PHE A 24 6.66 8.00 1.59
CA PHE A 24 5.93 6.94 0.90
C PHE A 24 4.48 6.79 1.37
N PHE A 25 4.11 7.28 2.56
CA PHE A 25 2.73 7.20 3.04
C PHE A 25 1.71 7.88 2.10
N LEU A 26 2.09 9.00 1.49
CA LEU A 26 1.20 9.76 0.62
C LEU A 26 0.90 9.06 -0.72
N PRO A 27 1.91 8.60 -1.50
CA PRO A 27 1.63 7.78 -2.68
C PRO A 27 1.01 6.42 -2.31
N GLU A 28 1.36 5.79 -1.19
CA GLU A 28 0.71 4.55 -0.74
C GLU A 28 -0.79 4.75 -0.45
N PHE A 29 -1.14 5.86 0.19
CA PHE A 29 -2.53 6.23 0.46
C PHE A 29 -3.31 6.49 -0.83
N VAL A 30 -2.76 7.28 -1.75
CA VAL A 30 -3.44 7.61 -3.02
C VAL A 30 -3.58 6.37 -3.90
N ILE A 31 -2.49 5.64 -4.13
CA ILE A 31 -2.51 4.47 -5.01
C ILE A 31 -3.31 3.33 -4.37
N GLY A 32 -3.14 3.08 -3.06
CA GLY A 32 -3.94 2.09 -2.34
C GLY A 32 -5.43 2.42 -2.36
N GLY A 33 -5.78 3.71 -2.27
CA GLY A 33 -7.13 4.23 -2.46
C GLY A 33 -7.71 3.91 -3.85
N LEU A 34 -6.92 4.19 -4.88
CA LEU A 34 -7.31 3.95 -6.27
C LEU A 34 -7.58 2.47 -6.56
N VAL A 35 -6.77 1.55 -6.02
CA VAL A 35 -6.93 0.11 -6.28
C VAL A 35 -8.32 -0.37 -5.87
N TRP A 36 -8.75 -0.10 -4.63
CA TRP A 36 -10.04 -0.58 -4.17
C TRP A 36 -11.22 0.18 -4.81
N ILE A 37 -11.06 1.45 -5.15
CA ILE A 37 -12.09 2.21 -5.89
C ILE A 37 -12.30 1.61 -7.30
N LEU A 38 -11.21 1.25 -7.99
CA LEU A 38 -11.27 0.64 -9.32
C LEU A 38 -11.93 -0.75 -9.26
N VAL A 39 -11.55 -1.59 -8.29
CA VAL A 39 -12.16 -2.91 -8.08
C VAL A 39 -13.63 -2.80 -7.66
N ALA A 40 -13.98 -1.82 -6.81
CA ALA A 40 -15.38 -1.58 -6.45
C ALA A 40 -16.21 -1.10 -7.66
N SER A 41 -15.61 -0.35 -8.59
CA SER A 41 -16.26 0.11 -9.82
C SER A 41 -16.64 -1.04 -10.75
N THR A 42 -15.92 -2.16 -10.72
CA THR A 42 -16.27 -3.39 -11.44
C THR A 42 -17.28 -4.27 -10.68
N ARG A 43 -17.79 -3.78 -9.54
CA ARG A 43 -18.73 -4.48 -8.65
C ARG A 43 -18.18 -5.78 -8.07
N VAL A 44 -16.85 -5.93 -8.06
CA VAL A 44 -16.16 -7.10 -7.48
C VAL A 44 -16.61 -8.41 -8.15
N VAL A 45 -16.76 -8.42 -9.48
CA VAL A 45 -17.18 -9.61 -10.24
C VAL A 45 -15.98 -10.22 -10.98
N PRO A 46 -15.62 -11.50 -10.74
CA PRO A 46 -16.26 -12.46 -9.83
C PRO A 46 -15.90 -12.25 -8.35
N ASP A 47 -16.84 -12.56 -7.46
CA ASP A 47 -16.71 -12.34 -6.00
C ASP A 47 -15.44 -12.99 -5.41
N ASN A 48 -15.08 -14.18 -5.91
CA ASN A 48 -13.83 -14.84 -5.60
C ASN A 48 -13.00 -14.95 -6.89
N PRO A 49 -11.77 -14.40 -6.95
CA PRO A 49 -10.92 -13.88 -5.89
C PRO A 49 -10.99 -12.36 -5.65
N LEU A 50 -11.83 -11.58 -6.36
CA LEU A 50 -11.79 -10.11 -6.22
C LEU A 50 -12.18 -9.60 -4.83
N GLY A 51 -12.96 -10.36 -4.07
CA GLY A 51 -13.24 -10.07 -2.66
C GLY A 51 -11.98 -10.07 -1.79
N TRP A 52 -10.99 -10.92 -2.09
CA TRP A 52 -9.69 -10.89 -1.42
C TRP A 52 -8.90 -9.61 -1.77
N VAL A 53 -8.86 -9.24 -3.05
CA VAL A 53 -8.22 -8.01 -3.52
C VAL A 53 -8.84 -6.78 -2.82
N MET A 54 -10.16 -6.76 -2.74
CA MET A 54 -10.94 -5.72 -2.07
C MET A 54 -10.61 -5.63 -0.57
N PHE A 55 -10.59 -6.78 0.12
CA PHE A 55 -10.23 -6.85 1.54
C PHE A 55 -8.81 -6.33 1.79
N VAL A 56 -7.81 -6.84 1.07
CA VAL A 56 -6.41 -6.44 1.20
C VAL A 56 -6.26 -4.94 1.01
N SER A 57 -6.83 -4.40 -0.07
CA SER A 57 -6.63 -3.00 -0.42
C SER A 57 -7.31 -2.04 0.57
N VAL A 58 -8.49 -2.37 1.10
CA VAL A 58 -9.14 -1.56 2.15
C VAL A 58 -8.44 -1.69 3.49
N PHE A 59 -8.04 -2.92 3.86
CA PHE A 59 -7.27 -3.16 5.08
C PHE A 59 -6.01 -2.30 5.10
N CYS A 60 -5.16 -2.41 4.07
CA CYS A 60 -3.94 -1.61 3.99
C CYS A 60 -4.25 -0.11 3.92
N PHE A 61 -5.30 0.32 3.20
CA PHE A 61 -5.68 1.74 3.16
C PHE A 61 -6.01 2.28 4.56
N VAL A 62 -6.83 1.58 5.34
CA VAL A 62 -7.20 1.99 6.71
C VAL A 62 -5.98 2.03 7.63
N PHE A 63 -5.15 0.99 7.62
CA PHE A 63 -3.97 0.94 8.50
C PHE A 63 -2.91 1.97 8.12
N THR A 64 -2.63 2.18 6.83
CA THR A 64 -1.71 3.23 6.35
C THR A 64 -2.24 4.62 6.73
N THR A 65 -3.55 4.83 6.68
CA THR A 65 -4.19 6.08 7.14
C THR A 65 -4.01 6.28 8.65
N LEU A 66 -4.22 5.23 9.46
CA LEU A 66 -3.99 5.29 10.90
C LEU A 66 -2.52 5.61 11.22
N TRP A 67 -1.59 4.98 10.52
CA TRP A 67 -0.14 5.24 10.69
C TRP A 67 0.19 6.68 10.36
N PHE A 68 -0.31 7.18 9.23
CA PHE A 68 -0.12 8.58 8.84
C PHE A 68 -0.58 9.55 9.94
N PHE A 69 -1.77 9.36 10.53
CA PHE A 69 -2.25 10.24 11.60
C PHE A 69 -1.44 10.10 12.90
N ILE A 70 -1.06 8.88 13.29
CA ILE A 70 -0.25 8.64 14.50
C ILE A 70 1.10 9.32 14.39
N PHE A 71 1.75 9.24 13.22
CA PHE A 71 3.03 9.87 12.97
C PHE A 71 2.90 11.40 12.96
N ILE A 72 1.84 11.95 12.35
CA ILE A 72 1.56 13.40 12.38
C ILE A 72 1.37 13.91 13.80
N CYS A 73 0.59 13.19 14.61
CA CYS A 73 0.35 13.54 16.02
C CYS A 73 1.59 13.34 16.91
N GLY A 74 2.67 12.75 16.40
CA GLY A 74 3.91 12.53 17.13
C GLY A 74 3.79 11.50 18.26
N ALA A 75 2.81 10.60 18.20
CA ALA A 75 2.62 9.53 19.20
C ALA A 75 3.60 8.35 19.02
N ASN A 76 4.58 8.48 18.12
CA ASN A 76 5.51 7.45 17.69
C ASN A 76 6.88 7.47 18.41
N GLN A 77 6.96 7.99 19.64
CA GLN A 77 8.24 8.27 20.31
C GLN A 77 8.84 7.08 21.10
N SER A 78 8.16 5.94 21.18
CA SER A 78 8.69 4.74 21.86
C SER A 78 9.60 3.90 20.96
N SER A 79 10.51 3.12 21.57
CA SER A 79 11.49 2.30 20.84
C SER A 79 10.89 1.15 20.02
N VAL A 80 9.60 0.84 20.22
CA VAL A 80 8.89 -0.25 19.52
C VAL A 80 8.40 0.19 18.13
N TRP A 81 8.17 1.49 17.92
CA TRP A 81 7.60 2.01 16.67
C TRP A 81 8.42 1.68 15.42
N PRO A 82 9.76 1.80 15.40
CA PRO A 82 10.55 1.42 14.23
C PRO A 82 10.37 -0.05 13.83
N SER A 83 10.26 -0.97 14.80
CA SER A 83 10.05 -2.40 14.52
C SER A 83 8.63 -2.68 14.01
N LEU A 84 7.62 -2.05 14.62
CA LEU A 84 6.22 -2.20 14.23
C LEU A 84 5.97 -1.65 12.81
N ASP A 85 6.63 -0.54 12.46
CA ASP A 85 6.58 0.07 11.15
C ASP A 85 7.11 -0.89 10.06
N VAL A 86 8.28 -1.51 10.30
CA VAL A 86 8.82 -2.55 9.39
C VAL A 86 7.86 -3.73 9.24
N GLY A 87 7.34 -4.22 10.36
CA GLY A 87 6.44 -5.37 10.37
C GLY A 87 5.17 -5.12 9.56
N TYR A 88 4.53 -3.96 9.76
CA TYR A 88 3.35 -3.58 9.01
C TYR A 88 3.62 -3.49 7.50
N HIS A 89 4.65 -2.73 7.09
CA HIS A 89 4.94 -2.55 5.67
C HIS A 89 5.33 -3.87 5.00
N PHE A 90 6.05 -4.75 5.69
CA PHE A 90 6.34 -6.09 5.18
C PHE A 90 5.06 -6.93 4.97
N VAL A 91 4.14 -6.95 5.94
CA VAL A 91 2.85 -7.65 5.80
C VAL A 91 2.04 -7.05 4.65
N ALA A 92 2.01 -5.72 4.53
CA ALA A 92 1.34 -5.02 3.44
C ALA A 92 1.90 -5.42 2.07
N VAL A 93 3.22 -5.58 1.92
CA VAL A 93 3.85 -6.11 0.69
C VAL A 93 3.31 -7.49 0.34
N VAL A 94 3.33 -8.43 1.30
CA VAL A 94 2.89 -9.81 1.05
C VAL A 94 1.41 -9.83 0.66
N PHE A 95 0.58 -9.05 1.34
CA PHE A 95 -0.84 -8.96 1.05
C PHE A 95 -1.09 -8.35 -0.34
N TYR A 96 -0.47 -7.21 -0.65
CA TYR A 96 -0.65 -6.56 -1.95
C TYR A 96 -0.06 -7.39 -3.10
N LEU A 97 1.02 -8.12 -2.89
CA LEU A 97 1.55 -9.05 -3.88
C LEU A 97 0.53 -10.17 -4.16
N SER A 98 -0.05 -10.77 -3.12
CA SER A 98 -1.10 -11.78 -3.27
C SER A 98 -2.31 -11.23 -4.02
N ALA A 99 -2.83 -10.07 -3.62
CA ALA A 99 -3.95 -9.42 -4.29
C ALA A 99 -3.64 -9.06 -5.75
N SER A 100 -2.42 -8.60 -6.04
CA SER A 100 -2.00 -8.24 -7.40
C SER A 100 -1.95 -9.44 -8.33
N VAL A 101 -1.51 -10.60 -7.83
CA VAL A 101 -1.50 -11.86 -8.60
C VAL A 101 -2.93 -12.29 -8.94
N ASP A 102 -3.84 -12.27 -7.97
CA ASP A 102 -5.24 -12.64 -8.19
C ASP A 102 -5.94 -11.70 -9.17
N LEU A 103 -5.72 -10.39 -9.02
CA LEU A 103 -6.26 -9.37 -9.91
C LEU A 103 -5.70 -9.51 -11.34
N ALA A 104 -4.41 -9.78 -11.48
CA ALA A 104 -3.78 -10.03 -12.78
C ALA A 104 -4.31 -11.30 -13.44
N TYR A 105 -4.55 -12.37 -12.68
CA TYR A 105 -5.16 -13.59 -13.17
C TYR A 105 -6.57 -13.35 -13.72
N ILE A 106 -7.44 -12.65 -12.97
CA ILE A 106 -8.79 -12.31 -13.44
C ILE A 106 -8.75 -11.41 -14.67
N THR A 107 -7.86 -10.42 -14.70
CA THR A 107 -7.69 -9.54 -15.86
C THR A 107 -7.27 -10.32 -17.09
N PHE A 108 -6.35 -11.29 -16.94
CA PHE A 108 -5.94 -12.17 -18.03
C PHE A 108 -7.11 -12.99 -18.58
N LEU A 109 -7.96 -13.56 -17.71
CA LEU A 109 -9.15 -14.30 -18.12
C LEU A 109 -10.11 -13.42 -18.92
N TRP A 110 -10.38 -12.20 -18.46
CA TRP A 110 -11.19 -11.24 -19.21
C TRP A 110 -10.62 -10.95 -20.61
N GLY A 111 -9.29 -10.92 -20.75
CA GLY A 111 -8.60 -10.73 -22.03
C GLY A 111 -8.76 -11.91 -23.01
N GLN A 112 -9.18 -13.08 -22.55
CA GLN A 112 -9.46 -14.25 -23.40
C GLN A 112 -10.90 -14.30 -23.91
N VAL A 113 -11.81 -13.50 -23.33
CA VAL A 113 -13.23 -13.50 -23.69
C VAL A 113 -13.49 -12.49 -24.81
N SER A 114 -14.37 -12.83 -25.73
CA SER A 114 -14.85 -11.86 -26.73
C SER A 114 -15.74 -10.83 -26.04
N PHE A 115 -15.36 -9.54 -26.10
CA PHE A 115 -16.16 -8.46 -25.52
C PHE A 115 -17.44 -8.25 -26.33
N LEU A 116 -18.57 -8.73 -25.83
CA LEU A 116 -19.87 -8.64 -26.50
C LEU A 116 -20.57 -7.31 -26.24
N SER A 117 -20.16 -6.56 -25.21
CA SER A 117 -20.72 -5.26 -24.86
C SER A 117 -19.65 -4.21 -24.53
N ALA A 118 -20.02 -2.93 -24.65
CA ALA A 118 -19.18 -1.82 -24.19
C ALA A 118 -18.96 -1.84 -22.65
N ALA A 119 -19.85 -2.50 -21.89
CA ALA A 119 -19.70 -2.66 -20.46
C ALA A 119 -18.57 -3.65 -20.13
N ASP A 120 -18.47 -4.77 -20.84
CA ASP A 120 -17.42 -5.78 -20.63
C ASP A 120 -16.03 -5.19 -20.92
N LEU A 121 -15.93 -4.43 -22.00
CA LEU A 121 -14.70 -3.74 -22.38
C LEU A 121 -14.32 -2.63 -21.38
N LYS A 122 -15.30 -1.98 -20.76
CA LYS A 122 -15.06 -1.03 -19.65
C LYS A 122 -14.52 -1.74 -18.42
N THR A 123 -15.12 -2.85 -18.00
CA THR A 123 -14.65 -3.66 -16.86
C THR A 123 -13.20 -4.11 -17.08
N PHE A 124 -12.90 -4.68 -18.23
CA PHE A 124 -11.54 -5.11 -18.58
C PHE A 124 -10.51 -3.98 -18.47
N ARG A 125 -10.84 -2.77 -18.95
CA ARG A 125 -9.95 -1.60 -18.83
C ARG A 125 -9.76 -1.13 -17.38
N LEU A 126 -10.82 -1.20 -16.57
CA LEU A 126 -10.74 -0.88 -15.15
C LEU A 126 -9.86 -1.89 -14.41
N ASP A 127 -10.00 -3.19 -14.71
CA ASP A 127 -9.18 -4.24 -14.11
C ASP A 127 -7.70 -4.08 -14.50
N ILE A 128 -7.39 -3.77 -15.77
CA ILE A 128 -6.01 -3.43 -16.18
C ILE A 128 -5.45 -2.27 -15.35
N ALA A 129 -6.21 -1.19 -15.20
CA ALA A 129 -5.75 -0.04 -14.41
C ALA A 129 -5.55 -0.44 -12.93
N ALA A 130 -6.45 -1.25 -12.37
CA ALA A 130 -6.36 -1.74 -11.00
C ALA A 130 -5.12 -2.63 -10.80
N VAL A 131 -4.79 -3.51 -11.74
CA VAL A 131 -3.56 -4.34 -11.72
C VAL A 131 -2.31 -3.47 -11.69
N VAL A 132 -2.22 -2.47 -12.59
CA VAL A 132 -1.05 -1.59 -12.63
C VAL A 132 -0.90 -0.86 -11.29
N MET A 133 -2.00 -0.32 -10.76
CA MET A 133 -1.97 0.38 -9.47
C MET A 133 -1.65 -0.56 -8.30
N SER A 134 -2.11 -1.81 -8.31
CA SER A 134 -1.85 -2.76 -7.22
C SER A 134 -0.38 -3.19 -7.19
N PHE A 135 0.26 -3.36 -8.34
CA PHE A 135 1.71 -3.59 -8.42
C PHE A 135 2.52 -2.37 -8.01
N VAL A 136 2.09 -1.16 -8.37
CA VAL A 136 2.71 0.08 -7.88
C VAL A 136 2.57 0.19 -6.36
N ALA A 137 1.41 -0.10 -5.79
CA ALA A 137 1.22 -0.15 -4.34
C ALA A 137 2.16 -1.17 -3.69
N THR A 138 2.26 -2.37 -4.25
CA THR A 138 3.18 -3.43 -3.77
C THR A 138 4.63 -2.92 -3.73
N LEU A 139 5.07 -2.25 -4.80
CA LEU A 139 6.42 -1.68 -4.89
C LEU A 139 6.64 -0.58 -3.85
N LEU A 140 5.67 0.31 -3.65
CA LEU A 140 5.75 1.39 -2.66
C LEU A 140 5.90 0.82 -1.25
N TYR A 141 5.01 -0.10 -0.85
CA TYR A 141 5.11 -0.79 0.44
C TYR A 141 6.44 -1.53 0.61
N PHE A 142 7.01 -2.06 -0.47
CA PHE A 142 8.29 -2.77 -0.43
C PHE A 142 9.46 -1.84 -0.21
N LEU A 143 9.50 -0.71 -0.92
CA LEU A 143 10.50 0.33 -0.70
C LEU A 143 10.39 0.89 0.72
N HIS A 144 9.17 1.15 1.19
CA HIS A 144 8.91 1.61 2.55
C HIS A 144 9.45 0.59 3.57
N ALA A 145 9.13 -0.69 3.43
CA ALA A 145 9.64 -1.75 4.31
C ALA A 145 11.18 -1.79 4.35
N ILE A 146 11.86 -1.66 3.20
CA ILE A 146 13.33 -1.62 3.14
C ILE A 146 13.89 -0.43 3.90
N PHE A 147 13.38 0.78 3.61
CA PHE A 147 13.88 1.98 4.25
C PHE A 147 13.57 2.02 5.76
N SER A 148 12.41 1.52 6.17
CA SER A 148 12.08 1.32 7.58
C SER A 148 13.00 0.30 8.25
N ALA A 149 13.39 -0.78 7.56
CA ALA A 149 14.33 -1.76 8.11
C ALA A 149 15.73 -1.17 8.28
N ILE A 150 16.17 -0.34 7.33
CA ILE A 150 17.42 0.42 7.44
C ILE A 150 17.37 1.39 8.64
N ARG A 151 16.25 2.10 8.83
CA ARG A 151 16.02 3.00 9.98
C ARG A 151 16.04 2.24 11.30
N TRP A 152 15.33 1.12 11.38
CA TRP A 152 15.27 0.30 12.59
C TRP A 152 16.65 -0.23 12.99
N LYS A 153 17.49 -0.67 12.03
CA LYS A 153 18.86 -1.11 12.32
C LYS A 153 19.76 -0.01 12.89
N ARG A 154 19.44 1.26 12.64
CA ARG A 154 20.20 2.44 13.12
C ARG A 154 19.68 2.99 14.45
N SER A 155 18.51 2.55 14.91
CA SER A 155 17.86 2.96 16.17
C SER A 155 18.34 2.13 17.35
#